data_AF-A0AAE1CXT0-F1
#
_entry.id   AF-A0AAE1CXT0-F1
#
_cell.length_a   1.000
_cell.length_b   1.000
_cell.length_c   1.000
_cell.angle_alpha   90.00
_cell.angle_beta   90.00
_cell.angle_gamma   90.00
#
_symmetry.space_group_name_H-M   'P 1'
#
loop_
_entity.id
_entity.type
_entity.pdbx_description
1 polymer ?
#
loop_
_entity_poly.entity_id
_entity_poly.type
_entity_poly.pdbx_seq_one_letter_code
_entity_poly.pdbx_strand_id
1 'polypeptide(L)'
;MTPLRISFLIRSVYDLLPSNANLVRWGKKEDPTCPLCQGRQTTEHVLSSCKIALSQGRYTWRHNRVLQELAAIISTAKGETTLPNTNALIFTTVGGAKSWHGRPVRTTNQIKCLLDGCDDWDVSADLPEWGSHHSIIKETRLRQWYRDPFSLHTTIDHGEANSIIQK
;
A
#
# COMPACT_ATOMS: atom_id res chain seq x y z
N MET A 1 5.22 -9.92 19.36
CA MET A 1 5.51 -8.61 18.73
C MET A 1 6.82 -8.08 19.29
N THR A 2 7.78 -7.66 18.46
CA THR A 2 9.05 -7.12 18.95
C THR A 2 8.81 -5.74 19.61
N PRO A 3 9.40 -5.44 20.78
CA PRO A 3 9.12 -4.22 21.55
C PRO A 3 9.40 -2.91 20.77
N LEU A 4 10.34 -2.97 19.82
CA LEU A 4 10.70 -1.84 18.96
C LEU A 4 9.57 -1.41 18.01
N ARG A 5 8.71 -2.35 17.56
CA ARG A 5 7.60 -2.04 16.65
C ARG A 5 6.52 -1.21 17.33
N ILE A 6 6.16 -1.57 18.56
CA ILE A 6 5.15 -0.84 19.34
C ILE A 6 5.65 0.56 19.67
N SER A 7 6.91 0.68 20.09
CA SER A 7 7.53 1.98 20.36
C SER A 7 7.55 2.88 19.12
N PHE A 8 7.90 2.32 17.96
CA PHE A 8 7.86 3.06 16.69
C PHE A 8 6.45 3.56 16.37
N LEU A 9 5.43 2.69 16.47
CA LEU A 9 4.04 3.06 16.18
C LEU A 9 3.57 4.21 17.06
N ILE A 10 3.75 4.10 18.37
CA ILE A 10 3.36 5.16 19.31
C ILE A 10 4.07 6.47 18.95
N ARG A 11 5.39 6.42 18.73
CA ARG A 11 6.16 7.62 18.37
C ARG A 11 5.76 8.22 17.02
N SER A 12 5.34 7.40 16.06
CA SER A 12 4.87 7.87 14.76
C SER A 12 3.54 8.62 14.86
N VAL A 13 2.63 8.15 15.72
CA VAL A 13 1.31 8.75 15.91
C VAL A 13 1.41 10.10 16.62
N TYR A 14 2.32 10.22 17.61
CA TYR A 14 2.47 11.43 18.42
C TYR A 14 3.55 12.41 17.92
N ASP A 15 4.04 12.26 16.68
CA ASP A 15 5.13 13.09 16.13
C ASP A 15 6.36 13.15 17.05
N LEU A 16 6.76 11.99 17.59
CA LEU A 16 7.94 11.84 18.46
C LEU A 16 9.10 11.14 17.74
N LEU A 17 9.03 11.01 16.42
CA LEU A 17 10.11 10.49 15.61
C LEU A 17 11.22 11.54 15.44
N PRO A 18 12.48 11.13 15.19
CA PRO A 18 13.62 12.03 15.05
C PRO A 18 13.60 12.80 13.70
N SER A 19 12.61 13.68 13.52
CA SER A 19 12.60 14.70 12.46
C SER A 19 13.55 15.85 12.82
N ASN A 20 14.10 16.62 11.86
CA ASN A 20 14.99 17.74 12.23
C ASN A 20 14.29 18.75 13.13
N ALA A 21 12.98 19.00 12.96
CA ALA A 21 12.21 19.83 13.87
C ALA A 21 12.23 19.31 15.32
N ASN A 22 12.08 18.00 15.52
CA ASN A 22 12.15 17.38 16.84
C ASN A 22 13.57 17.32 17.39
N LEU A 23 14.57 17.07 16.53
CA LEU A 23 15.98 17.08 16.93
C LEU A 23 16.42 18.46 17.45
N VAL A 24 15.94 19.54 16.83
CA VAL A 24 16.14 20.90 17.35
C VAL A 24 15.45 21.09 18.69
N ARG A 25 14.21 20.64 18.82
CA ARG A 25 13.47 20.70 20.09
C ARG A 25 14.17 19.92 21.21
N TRP A 26 14.88 18.85 20.89
CA TRP A 26 15.66 18.06 21.85
C TRP A 26 17.10 18.56 22.06
N GLY A 27 17.49 19.68 21.44
CA GLY A 27 18.84 20.22 21.54
C GLY A 27 19.92 19.32 20.91
N LYS A 28 19.54 18.49 19.93
CA LYS A 28 20.45 17.58 19.20
C LYS A 28 20.89 18.14 17.85
N LYS A 29 20.20 19.16 17.35
CA LYS A 29 20.50 19.84 16.09
C LYS A 29 20.19 21.32 16.25
N GLU A 30 20.84 22.17 15.46
CA GLU A 30 20.61 23.62 15.49
C GLU A 30 19.53 24.05 14.49
N ASP A 31 19.49 23.41 13.33
CA ASP A 31 18.62 23.80 12.21
C ASP A 31 17.53 22.75 11.90
N PRO A 32 16.23 23.13 11.87
CA PRO A 32 15.13 22.23 11.54
C PRO A 32 14.89 22.08 10.02
N THR A 33 15.75 22.61 9.16
CA THR A 33 15.56 22.57 7.70
C THR A 33 15.59 21.16 7.11
N CYS A 34 14.81 20.98 6.05
CA CYS A 34 14.78 19.79 5.24
C CYS A 34 15.95 19.82 4.25
N PRO A 35 16.79 18.77 4.17
CA PRO A 35 17.94 18.76 3.28
C PRO A 35 17.57 18.76 1.80
N LEU A 36 16.31 18.49 1.46
CA LEU A 36 15.82 18.55 0.08
C LEU A 36 15.32 19.95 -0.24
N CYS A 37 14.22 20.37 0.38
CA CYS A 37 13.50 21.58 -0.01
C CYS A 37 13.77 22.81 0.86
N GLN A 38 14.69 22.70 1.83
CA GLN A 38 15.05 23.77 2.79
C GLN A 38 13.89 24.32 3.64
N GLY A 39 12.71 23.69 3.60
CA GLY A 39 11.58 24.01 4.47
C GLY A 39 11.73 23.37 5.84
N ARG A 40 10.88 23.74 6.81
CA ARG A 40 10.88 23.09 8.14
C ARG A 40 10.54 21.60 8.03
N GLN A 41 11.41 20.74 8.53
CA GLN A 41 11.26 19.28 8.43
C GLN A 41 10.58 18.68 9.68
N THR A 42 9.25 18.61 9.64
CA THR A 42 8.44 17.80 10.58
C THR A 42 8.35 16.34 10.10
N THR A 43 7.76 15.44 10.89
CA THR A 43 7.48 14.07 10.42
C THR A 43 6.51 14.07 9.25
N GLU A 44 5.42 14.85 9.34
CA GLU A 44 4.46 15.06 8.24
C GLU A 44 5.16 15.54 6.97
N HIS A 45 6.10 16.48 7.10
CA HIS A 45 6.89 16.97 5.97
C HIS A 45 7.65 15.84 5.26
N VAL A 46 8.33 14.98 6.02
CA VAL A 46 9.08 13.85 5.46
C VAL A 46 8.14 12.83 4.81
N LEU A 47 6.99 12.57 5.45
CA LEU A 47 6.08 11.50 5.04
C LEU A 47 5.17 11.88 3.86
N SER A 48 4.73 13.13 3.74
CA SER A 48 3.73 13.54 2.74
C SER A 48 3.89 14.93 2.14
N SER A 49 4.54 15.87 2.82
CA SER A 49 4.40 17.31 2.49
C SER A 49 5.65 17.96 1.86
N CYS A 50 6.71 17.20 1.57
CA CYS A 50 7.92 17.72 0.94
C CYS A 50 7.74 17.88 -0.59
N LYS A 51 7.75 19.12 -1.07
CA LYS A 51 7.56 19.47 -2.50
C LYS A 51 8.61 18.84 -3.42
N ILE A 52 9.87 18.78 -2.99
CA ILE A 52 10.95 18.17 -3.77
C ILE A 52 10.84 16.65 -3.76
N ALA A 53 10.50 16.05 -2.62
CA ALA A 53 10.27 14.60 -2.57
C ALA A 53 9.09 14.17 -3.45
N LEU A 54 8.02 14.99 -3.49
CA LEU A 54 6.86 14.78 -4.35
C LEU A 54 7.23 14.87 -5.83
N SER A 55 7.86 15.98 -6.25
CA SER A 55 8.26 16.18 -7.67
C SER A 55 9.27 15.15 -8.17
N GLN A 56 10.15 14.66 -7.30
CA GLN A 56 11.08 13.56 -7.63
C GLN A 56 10.42 12.17 -7.61
N GLY A 57 9.11 12.06 -7.33
CA GLY A 57 8.41 10.78 -7.32
C GLY A 57 8.77 9.85 -6.15
N ARG A 58 9.45 10.35 -5.10
CA ARG A 58 9.91 9.50 -3.98
C ARG A 58 8.76 8.86 -3.21
N TYR A 59 7.61 9.53 -3.16
CA TYR A 59 6.41 9.01 -2.50
C TYR A 59 5.80 7.86 -3.27
N THR A 60 5.69 7.99 -4.60
CA THR A 60 5.31 6.91 -5.50
C THR A 60 6.26 5.74 -5.39
N TRP A 61 7.58 5.99 -5.35
CA TRP A 61 8.57 4.92 -5.18
C TRP A 61 8.39 4.17 -3.85
N ARG A 62 8.26 4.86 -2.72
CA ARG A 62 8.03 4.22 -1.40
C ARG A 62 6.73 3.42 -1.38
N HIS A 63 5.65 3.99 -1.94
CA HIS A 63 4.36 3.33 -2.05
C HIS A 63 4.46 2.04 -2.85
N ASN A 64 5.01 2.12 -4.07
CA ASN A 64 5.17 0.97 -4.95
C ASN A 64 6.07 -0.09 -4.32
N ARG A 65 7.13 0.31 -3.62
CA ARG A 65 8.01 -0.64 -2.94
C ARG A 65 7.27 -1.42 -1.85
N VAL A 66 6.47 -0.75 -1.02
CA VAL A 66 5.67 -1.43 0.01
C VAL A 66 4.67 -2.40 -0.63
N LEU A 67 4.00 -1.99 -1.71
CA LEU A 67 3.06 -2.87 -2.43
C LEU A 67 3.76 -4.08 -3.05
N GLN A 68 4.94 -3.92 -3.64
CA GLN A 68 5.74 -5.02 -4.19
C GLN A 68 6.10 -6.05 -3.11
N GLU A 69 6.57 -5.60 -1.94
CA GLU A 69 6.93 -6.49 -0.83
C GLU A 69 5.71 -7.25 -0.29
N LEU A 70 4.58 -6.55 -0.11
CA LEU A 70 3.33 -7.17 0.33
C LEU A 70 2.84 -8.20 -0.69
N ALA A 71 2.82 -7.83 -1.99
CA ALA A 71 2.44 -8.73 -3.06
C ALA A 71 3.32 -9.98 -3.12
N ALA A 72 4.64 -9.83 -2.93
CA ALA A 72 5.58 -10.94 -2.92
C ALA A 72 5.32 -11.91 -1.74
N ILE A 73 5.15 -11.37 -0.52
CA ILE A 73 4.87 -12.17 0.68
C ILE A 73 3.55 -12.93 0.51
N ILE A 74 2.51 -12.24 0.04
CA ILE A 74 1.19 -12.83 -0.14
C ILE A 74 1.24 -13.91 -1.25
N SER A 75 1.88 -13.63 -2.39
CA SER A 75 2.01 -14.61 -3.48
C SER A 75 2.78 -15.87 -3.05
N THR A 76 3.80 -15.69 -2.20
CA THR A 76 4.53 -16.82 -1.58
C THR A 76 3.60 -17.66 -0.70
N ALA A 77 2.80 -17.00 0.15
CA ALA A 77 1.83 -17.69 0.99
C ALA A 77 0.79 -18.50 0.18
N LYS A 78 0.38 -17.99 -0.99
CA LYS A 78 -0.51 -18.71 -1.93
C LYS A 78 0.13 -19.97 -2.53
N GLY A 79 1.43 -19.94 -2.81
CA GLY A 79 2.15 -21.12 -3.29
C GLY A 79 2.29 -22.21 -2.23
N GLU A 80 2.25 -21.81 -0.96
CA GLU A 80 2.39 -22.71 0.19
C GLU A 80 1.06 -23.23 0.75
N THR A 81 -0.08 -22.66 0.32
CA THR A 81 -1.39 -23.14 0.74
C THR A 81 -1.59 -24.57 0.26
N THR A 82 -1.59 -25.49 1.21
CA THR A 82 -2.05 -26.85 0.98
C THR A 82 -3.53 -26.87 1.27
N LEU A 83 -4.37 -27.10 0.25
CA LEU A 83 -5.75 -27.49 0.52
C LEU A 83 -5.72 -28.68 1.48
N PRO A 84 -6.46 -28.63 2.60
CA PRO A 84 -6.67 -29.84 3.38
C PRO A 84 -7.29 -30.86 2.42
N ASN A 85 -6.63 -32.00 2.22
CA ASN A 85 -7.19 -33.11 1.49
C ASN A 85 -8.47 -33.55 2.21
N THR A 86 -9.61 -32.99 1.80
CA THR A 86 -10.93 -33.33 2.29
C THR A 86 -11.30 -34.68 1.71
N ASN A 87 -10.64 -35.72 2.19
CA ASN A 87 -11.38 -36.96 2.40
C ASN A 87 -12.52 -36.58 3.36
N ALA A 88 -13.75 -36.67 2.87
CA ALA A 88 -14.96 -36.02 3.39
C ALA A 88 -15.19 -36.07 4.92
N LEU A 89 -15.82 -35.02 5.46
CA LEU A 89 -16.56 -35.05 6.72
C LEU A 89 -17.78 -35.96 6.56
N ILE A 90 -18.14 -36.63 7.63
CA ILE A 90 -18.80 -37.93 7.58
C ILE A 90 -19.85 -37.85 8.73
N PHE A 91 -21.12 -37.52 8.42
CA PHE A 91 -22.22 -37.11 9.34
C PHE A 91 -23.17 -38.24 9.82
N THR A 92 -23.14 -38.66 11.10
CA THR A 92 -24.01 -39.77 11.60
C THR A 92 -25.47 -39.39 11.83
N THR A 93 -26.37 -40.23 11.30
CA THR A 93 -27.81 -40.23 11.59
C THR A 93 -28.12 -40.99 12.87
N VAL A 94 -29.06 -40.48 13.68
CA VAL A 94 -29.53 -41.17 14.91
C VAL A 94 -30.23 -42.48 14.51
N GLY A 95 -29.74 -43.63 15.02
CA GLY A 95 -30.28 -44.96 14.69
C GLY A 95 -29.27 -46.11 14.62
N GLY A 96 -27.97 -45.85 14.75
CA GLY A 96 -27.01 -46.91 15.09
C GLY A 96 -26.61 -47.89 13.98
N ALA A 97 -26.71 -47.54 12.70
CA ALA A 97 -25.85 -48.20 11.71
C ALA A 97 -24.45 -47.56 11.79
N LYS A 98 -23.55 -48.23 12.53
CA LYS A 98 -22.10 -48.02 12.68
C LYS A 98 -21.67 -46.56 12.54
N SER A 99 -21.53 -45.93 13.69
CA SER A 99 -21.03 -44.56 13.87
C SER A 99 -20.01 -44.19 12.82
N TRP A 100 -20.23 -43.04 12.19
CA TRP A 100 -19.23 -42.45 11.33
C TRP A 100 -17.95 -42.39 12.14
N HIS A 101 -16.90 -43.00 11.60
CA HIS A 101 -15.58 -43.00 12.19
C HIS A 101 -15.27 -41.52 12.35
N GLY A 102 -15.39 -41.00 13.57
CA GLY A 102 -15.12 -39.61 13.87
C GLY A 102 -13.73 -39.38 13.35
N ARG A 103 -13.62 -38.73 12.20
CA ARG A 103 -12.33 -38.42 11.61
C ARG A 103 -11.69 -37.62 12.73
N PRO A 104 -10.50 -38.00 13.25
CA PRO A 104 -9.82 -37.13 14.17
C PRO A 104 -9.81 -35.79 13.46
N VAL A 105 -10.43 -34.77 14.07
CA VAL A 105 -10.15 -33.41 13.67
C VAL A 105 -8.66 -33.36 13.90
N ARG A 106 -7.91 -33.59 12.82
CA ARG A 106 -6.52 -33.30 12.83
C ARG A 106 -6.57 -31.83 13.21
N THR A 107 -6.07 -31.50 14.39
CA THR A 107 -5.42 -30.22 14.62
C THR A 107 -4.22 -30.21 13.67
N THR A 108 -4.50 -30.26 12.35
CA THR A 108 -3.51 -30.29 11.29
C THR A 108 -2.95 -28.90 11.29
N ASN A 109 -1.75 -28.84 11.86
CA ASN A 109 -0.76 -27.84 11.57
C ASN A 109 -1.15 -26.43 11.99
N GLN A 110 -0.18 -25.72 12.55
CA GLN A 110 -0.35 -24.31 12.82
C GLN A 110 -0.82 -23.64 11.52
N ILE A 111 -2.02 -23.07 11.54
CA ILE A 111 -2.52 -22.20 10.48
C ILE A 111 -1.40 -21.20 10.20
N LYS A 112 -0.78 -21.31 9.03
CA LYS A 112 0.42 -20.51 8.72
C LYS A 112 0.07 -19.03 8.55
N CYS A 113 -1.13 -18.75 8.04
CA CYS A 113 -1.63 -17.41 7.81
C CYS A 113 -3.17 -17.37 7.76
N LEU A 114 -3.75 -16.17 7.78
CA LEU A 114 -5.20 -15.96 7.69
C LEU A 114 -5.83 -16.60 6.44
N LEU A 115 -5.06 -16.76 5.36
CA LEU A 115 -5.51 -17.27 4.06
C LEU A 115 -5.16 -18.75 3.84
N ASP A 116 -4.74 -19.47 4.88
CA ASP A 116 -4.30 -20.86 4.76
C ASP A 116 -5.49 -21.78 4.35
N GLY A 117 -5.25 -22.71 3.42
CA GLY A 117 -6.27 -23.60 2.84
C GLY A 117 -7.29 -22.96 1.89
N CYS A 118 -7.07 -21.70 1.46
CA CYS A 118 -7.88 -21.04 0.42
C CYS A 118 -7.10 -20.93 -0.89
N ASP A 119 -7.73 -21.28 -2.02
CA ASP A 119 -7.09 -21.31 -3.36
C ASP A 119 -7.74 -20.35 -4.37
N ASP A 120 -8.87 -19.75 -4.00
CA ASP A 120 -9.76 -18.96 -4.85
C ASP A 120 -9.41 -17.47 -4.91
N TRP A 121 -8.49 -17.02 -4.06
CA TRP A 121 -8.10 -15.62 -3.96
C TRP A 121 -6.94 -15.30 -4.89
N ASP A 122 -6.89 -14.08 -5.42
CA ASP A 122 -5.80 -13.62 -6.29
C ASP A 122 -5.18 -12.32 -5.77
N VAL A 123 -3.89 -12.13 -6.04
CA VAL A 123 -3.17 -10.93 -5.62
C VAL A 123 -3.25 -9.89 -6.71
N SER A 124 -3.77 -8.71 -6.37
CA SER A 124 -3.71 -7.53 -7.23
C SER A 124 -3.23 -6.34 -6.42
N ALA A 125 -2.40 -5.50 -7.04
CA ALA A 125 -1.85 -4.31 -6.42
C ALA A 125 -1.85 -3.14 -7.40
N ASP A 126 -1.87 -1.94 -6.85
CA ASP A 126 -1.66 -0.71 -7.61
C ASP A 126 -0.19 -0.52 -7.97
N LEU A 127 0.29 -1.31 -8.93
CA LEU A 127 1.65 -1.21 -9.45
C LEU A 127 1.63 -0.89 -10.94
N PRO A 128 2.52 -0.01 -11.42
CA PRO A 128 2.57 0.34 -12.84
C PRO A 128 2.93 -0.86 -13.74
N GLU A 129 3.65 -1.83 -13.18
CA GLU A 129 4.13 -3.03 -13.87
C GLU A 129 3.03 -4.09 -14.07
N TRP A 130 1.97 -4.05 -13.27
CA TRP A 130 0.93 -5.08 -13.24
C TRP A 130 -0.21 -4.84 -14.25
N GLY A 131 0.00 -3.90 -15.18
CA GLY A 131 -0.96 -3.58 -16.23
C GLY A 131 -2.26 -2.96 -15.70
N SER A 132 -3.20 -2.72 -16.61
CA SER A 132 -4.50 -2.07 -16.37
C SER A 132 -5.11 -2.41 -15.01
N HIS A 133 -5.27 -1.40 -14.15
CA HIS A 133 -5.89 -1.55 -12.83
C HIS A 133 -7.24 -2.30 -12.93
N HIS A 134 -7.47 -3.21 -11.99
CA HIS A 134 -8.74 -3.93 -11.86
C HIS A 134 -9.91 -2.94 -11.88
N SER A 135 -11.01 -3.26 -12.55
CA SER A 135 -12.16 -2.34 -12.74
C SER A 135 -12.60 -1.69 -11.42
N ILE A 136 -12.63 -2.47 -10.35
CA ILE A 136 -12.93 -2.06 -8.98
C ILE A 136 -12.03 -0.89 -8.51
N ILE A 137 -10.74 -0.92 -8.82
CA ILE A 137 -9.78 0.14 -8.44
C ILE A 137 -9.98 1.40 -9.30
N LYS A 138 -10.38 1.24 -10.56
CA LYS A 138 -10.71 2.38 -11.45
C LYS A 138 -12.00 3.08 -11.03
N GLU A 139 -12.98 2.34 -10.53
CA GLU A 139 -14.26 2.84 -10.04
C GLU A 139 -14.10 3.63 -8.74
N THR A 140 -13.18 3.20 -7.87
CA THR A 140 -12.76 4.04 -6.75
C THR A 140 -12.04 5.27 -7.30
N ARG A 141 -12.61 6.46 -7.12
CA ARG A 141 -12.03 7.76 -7.50
C ARG A 141 -10.71 8.11 -6.76
N LEU A 142 -10.00 7.12 -6.25
CA LEU A 142 -8.74 7.23 -5.52
C LEU A 142 -7.57 7.66 -6.41
N ARG A 143 -7.75 7.69 -7.74
CA ARG A 143 -6.76 8.17 -8.71
C ARG A 143 -7.17 9.50 -9.34
N GLN A 144 -6.80 10.60 -8.71
CA GLN A 144 -6.79 11.91 -9.38
C GLN A 144 -5.41 12.26 -9.95
N TRP A 145 -4.36 11.49 -9.59
CA TRP A 145 -2.96 11.90 -9.77
C TRP A 145 -2.24 11.24 -10.95
N TYR A 146 -2.83 10.23 -11.60
CA TYR A 146 -2.30 9.66 -12.84
C TYR A 146 -2.92 10.37 -14.04
N ARG A 147 -2.76 11.70 -14.10
CA ARG A 147 -2.94 12.44 -15.35
C ARG A 147 -1.57 12.47 -16.00
N ASP A 148 -1.49 11.96 -17.22
CA ASP A 148 -0.28 11.71 -18.00
C ASP A 148 0.83 12.77 -17.87
N PRO A 149 2.12 12.37 -17.79
CA PRO A 149 3.24 13.30 -17.95
C PRO A 149 3.40 13.83 -19.39
N PHE A 150 2.61 13.35 -20.35
CA PHE A 150 2.74 13.65 -21.79
C PHE A 150 1.75 14.68 -22.34
N SER A 151 1.03 15.40 -21.48
CA SER A 151 0.21 16.55 -21.91
C SER A 151 0.88 17.88 -21.54
N LEU A 152 2.05 18.16 -22.11
CA LEU A 152 2.60 19.50 -22.18
C LEU A 152 2.89 19.87 -23.64
N HIS A 153 2.17 20.91 -24.08
CA HIS A 153 2.35 21.73 -25.28
C HIS A 153 1.97 21.15 -26.65
N THR A 154 0.81 21.60 -27.15
CA THR A 154 0.73 22.20 -28.49
C THR A 154 -0.47 23.15 -28.55
N THR A 155 -0.17 24.44 -28.48
CA THR A 155 -0.84 25.55 -29.20
C THR A 155 -0.05 26.81 -28.87
N ILE A 156 1.06 26.99 -29.59
CA ILE A 156 1.48 28.32 -30.03
C ILE A 156 1.10 28.37 -31.51
N ASP A 157 0.70 29.57 -31.96
CA ASP A 157 0.35 30.02 -33.33
C ASP A 157 -1.14 30.39 -33.43
N HIS A 158 -1.55 31.57 -33.90
CA HIS A 158 -0.88 32.76 -34.41
C HIS A 158 -1.83 33.96 -34.19
N GLY A 159 -1.29 35.18 -34.24
CA GLY A 159 -2.06 36.40 -34.02
C GLY A 159 -3.02 36.72 -35.15
N GLU A 160 -4.07 37.47 -34.81
CA GLU A 160 -4.67 38.53 -35.63
C GLU A 160 -5.74 39.22 -34.78
N ALA A 161 -5.45 40.43 -34.32
CA ALA A 161 -6.48 41.34 -33.83
C ALA A 161 -6.08 42.76 -34.24
N ASN A 162 -6.28 43.07 -35.52
CA ASN A 162 -6.36 44.44 -35.98
C ASN A 162 -7.66 44.66 -36.75
N SER A 163 -8.43 45.61 -36.21
CA SER A 163 -9.36 46.52 -36.90
C SER A 163 -10.79 46.05 -37.22
N ILE A 164 -11.66 47.07 -37.29
CA ILE A 164 -13.07 47.14 -37.74
C ILE A 164 -14.04 47.09 -36.51
N ILE A 165 -14.72 48.17 -36.06
CA ILE A 165 -15.52 49.18 -36.76
C ILE A 165 -15.52 50.54 -36.03
N GLN A 166 -15.46 51.63 -36.82
CA GLN A 166 -15.70 53.04 -36.48
C GLN A 166 -17.19 53.37 -36.34
N LYS A 167 -17.56 54.22 -35.36
CA LYS A 167 -18.27 55.52 -35.51
C LYS A 167 -18.71 56.06 -34.16
#